data_AF-A0A6J4MZQ0-F1
#
_entry.id   AF-A0A6J4MZQ0-F1
#
_cell.length_a   1.000
_cell.length_b   1.000
_cell.length_c   1.000
_cell.angle_alpha   90.00
_cell.angle_beta   90.00
_cell.angle_gamma   90.00
#
_symmetry.space_group_name_H-M   'P 1'
#
loop_
_entity.id
_entity.type
_entity.pdbx_description
1 polymer ?
#
loop_
_entity_poly.entity_id
_entity_poly.type
_entity_poly.pdbx_seq_one_letter_code
_entity_poly.pdbx_strand_id
1 'polypeptide(L)' 'MNESQEHPHKETSGDGRGVESSVVAEVLASIESIDTRPVAEHVTVFEHAHERLRRALEPRHG' A
#
# COMPACT_ATOMS: atom_id res chain seq x y z
N MET A 1 -21.85 -24.82 -24.30
CA MET A 1 -20.47 -24.72 -23.78
C MET A 1 -20.08 -23.27 -23.97
N ASN A 2 -20.22 -22.46 -22.91
CA ASN A 2 -19.88 -21.04 -22.99
C ASN A 2 -18.48 -20.85 -22.45
N GLU A 3 -17.65 -20.25 -23.28
CA GLU A 3 -16.24 -19.94 -23.05
C GLU A 3 -16.09 -19.06 -21.80
N SER A 4 -15.27 -19.53 -20.86
CA SER A 4 -14.78 -18.73 -19.74
C SER A 4 -14.04 -17.53 -20.31
N GLN A 5 -14.59 -16.33 -20.11
CA GLN A 5 -13.87 -15.09 -20.36
C GLN A 5 -12.59 -15.09 -19.52
N GLU A 6 -11.46 -15.39 -20.16
CA GLU A 6 -10.14 -15.08 -19.64
C GLU A 6 -10.07 -13.56 -19.52
N HIS A 7 -10.15 -13.05 -18.29
CA HIS A 7 -9.85 -11.65 -18.02
C HIS A 7 -8.38 -11.45 -18.39
N PRO A 8 -8.02 -10.64 -19.41
CA PRO A 8 -6.64 -10.30 -19.62
C PRO A 8 -6.18 -9.56 -18.37
N HIS A 9 -5.23 -10.16 -17.64
CA HIS A 9 -4.45 -9.49 -16.63
C HIS A 9 -3.89 -8.24 -17.30
N LYS A 10 -4.53 -7.10 -17.05
CA LYS A 10 -3.96 -5.81 -17.41
C LYS A 10 -2.80 -5.60 -16.47
N GLU A 11 -1.67 -6.19 -16.86
CA GLU A 11 -0.36 -5.79 -16.38
C GLU A 11 -0.33 -4.28 -16.56
N THR A 12 -0.39 -3.58 -15.44
CA THR A 12 -0.23 -2.14 -15.41
C THR A 12 1.21 -1.90 -15.83
N SER A 13 1.43 -1.70 -17.13
CA SER A 13 2.65 -1.09 -17.64
C SER A 13 2.76 0.30 -17.01
N GLY A 14 3.45 0.36 -15.87
CA GLY A 14 3.82 1.59 -15.20
C GLY A 14 4.96 2.24 -15.94
N ASP A 15 4.63 3.03 -16.95
CA ASP A 15 5.58 3.92 -17.63
C ASP A 15 5.97 5.06 -16.67
N GLY A 16 7.04 4.86 -15.90
CA GLY A 16 8.09 5.85 -15.68
C GLY A 16 7.76 7.23 -15.09
N ARG A 17 7.15 7.32 -13.90
CA ARG A 17 7.41 8.44 -12.95
C ARG A 17 7.62 7.89 -11.53
N GLY A 18 8.66 7.08 -11.38
CA GLY A 18 9.07 6.37 -10.17
C GLY A 18 9.64 7.28 -9.06
N VAL A 19 8.74 8.04 -8.43
CA VAL A 19 8.81 8.36 -7.00
C VAL A 19 7.38 8.22 -6.49
N GLU A 20 6.86 6.99 -6.47
CA GLU A 20 5.82 6.67 -5.51
C GLU A 20 6.25 7.29 -4.17
N SER A 21 5.42 8.17 -3.62
CA SER A 21 5.77 8.99 -2.46
C SER A 21 6.53 8.14 -1.43
N SER A 22 7.74 8.55 -1.02
CA SER A 22 8.60 7.76 -0.09
C SER A 22 7.81 7.24 1.11
N VAL A 23 6.83 8.04 1.58
CA VAL A 23 5.94 7.67 2.68
C VAL A 23 4.98 6.53 2.30
N VAL A 24 4.42 6.55 1.10
CA VAL A 24 3.54 5.47 0.60
C VAL A 24 4.32 4.18 0.44
N ALA A 25 5.54 4.23 -0.09
CA ALA A 25 6.42 3.06 -0.17
C ALA A 25 6.71 2.45 1.22
N GLU A 26 7.05 3.28 2.21
CA GLU A 26 7.25 2.85 3.60
C GLU A 26 5.99 2.24 4.23
N VAL A 27 4.82 2.82 3.96
CA VAL A 27 3.53 2.31 4.43
C VAL A 27 3.22 0.94 3.83
N LEU A 28 3.42 0.78 2.52
CA LEU A 28 3.19 -0.49 1.84
C LEU A 28 4.15 -1.58 2.34
N ALA A 29 5.44 -1.27 2.49
CA ALA A 29 6.41 -2.22 3.06
C ALA A 29 6.05 -2.62 4.51
N SER A 30 5.48 -1.69 5.30
CA SER A 30 5.02 -2.00 6.66
C SER A 30 3.84 -2.98 6.65
N ILE A 31 2.88 -2.79 5.74
CA ILE A 31 1.71 -3.66 5.59
C ILE A 31 2.11 -5.03 5.02
N GLU A 32 3.02 -5.10 4.04
CA GLU A 32 3.49 -6.37 3.48
C GLU A 32 4.17 -7.24 4.56
N SER A 33 4.85 -6.62 5.53
CA SER A 33 5.47 -7.36 6.64
C SER A 33 4.48 -8.03 7.59
N ILE A 34 3.18 -7.70 7.52
CA ILE A 34 2.17 -8.11 8.50
C ILE A 34 1.89 -9.62 8.48
N ASP A 35 2.00 -10.25 7.30
CA ASP A 35 1.73 -11.68 7.10
C ASP A 35 2.72 -12.58 7.86
N THR A 36 3.88 -12.02 8.23
CA THR A 36 4.92 -12.71 9.01
C THR A 36 4.81 -12.45 10.52
N ARG A 37 3.84 -11.64 10.96
CA ARG A 37 3.68 -11.22 12.36
C ARG A 37 2.46 -11.86 13.02
N PRO A 38 2.46 -12.04 14.35
CA PRO A 38 1.27 -12.45 15.10
C PRO A 38 0.10 -11.50 14.86
N VAL A 39 -1.12 -12.05 14.75
CA VAL A 39 -2.36 -11.25 14.54
C VAL A 39 -2.55 -10.18 15.61
N ALA A 40 -2.12 -10.44 16.85
CA ALA A 40 -2.17 -9.47 17.94
C ALA A 40 -1.35 -8.18 17.67
N GLU A 41 -0.37 -8.24 16.77
CA GLU A 41 0.48 -7.09 16.39
C GLU A 41 -0.05 -6.36 15.15
N HIS A 42 -1.01 -6.93 14.42
CA HIS A 42 -1.49 -6.37 13.16
C HIS A 42 -2.10 -4.99 13.35
N VAL A 43 -2.89 -4.81 14.41
CA VAL A 43 -3.52 -3.51 14.74
C VAL A 43 -2.45 -2.44 14.95
N THR A 44 -1.40 -2.74 15.73
CA THR A 44 -0.29 -1.81 15.96
C THR A 44 0.43 -1.42 14.68
N VAL A 45 0.65 -2.37 13.77
CA VAL A 45 1.27 -2.11 12.46
C VAL A 45 0.38 -1.19 11.61
N PHE A 46 -0.92 -1.46 11.56
CA PHE A 46 -1.88 -0.63 10.84
C PHE A 46 -1.99 0.79 11.41
N GLU A 47 -2.06 0.95 12.74
CA GLU A 47 -2.12 2.25 13.39
C GLU A 47 -0.88 3.10 13.07
N HIS A 48 0.30 2.48 13.11
CA HIS A 48 1.55 3.17 12.79
C HIS A 48 1.63 3.60 11.32
N ALA A 49 1.23 2.71 10.41
CA ALA A 49 1.18 3.00 8.98
C ALA A 49 0.17 4.13 8.68
N HIS A 50 -1.01 4.08 9.32
CA HIS A 50 -2.05 5.09 9.17
C HIS A 50 -1.61 6.45 9.71
N GLU A 51 -0.98 6.51 10.89
CA GLU A 51 -0.47 7.77 11.45
C GLU A 51 0.62 8.39 10.56
N ARG A 52 1.51 7.57 9.99
CA ARG A 52 2.53 8.04 9.04
C ARG A 52 1.90 8.66 7.80
N LEU A 53 0.90 8.00 7.23
CA LEU A 53 0.16 8.51 6.07
C LEU A 53 -0.60 9.79 6.42
N ARG A 54 -1.31 9.81 7.55
CA ARG A 54 -2.06 10.98 8.05
C ARG A 54 -1.16 12.20 8.15
N ARG A 55 0.04 12.07 8.75
CA ARG A 55 1.03 13.17 8.85
C ARG A 55 1.53 13.66 7.50
N ALA A 56 1.71 12.77 6.54
CA ALA A 56 2.16 13.15 5.21
C ALA A 56 1.08 13.88 4.39
N LEU A 57 -0.19 13.61 4.70
CA LEU A 57 -1.34 14.27 4.08
C LEU A 57 -1.80 15.52 4.85
N GLU A 58 -1.38 15.68 6.10
CA GLU A 58 -1.66 16.86 6.91
C GLU A 58 -1.23 18.12 6.14
N PRO A 59 -2.14 19.07 5.88
CA PRO A 59 -1.79 20.33 5.25
C PRO A 59 -0.67 20.99 6.04
N ARG A 60 0.34 21.52 5.36
CA ARG A 60 1.30 22.43 6.00
C ARG A 60 0.55 23.70 6.37
N HIS A 61 -0.03 23.72 7.56
CA HIS A 61 -0.52 24.96 8.16
C HIS A 61 0.68 25.92 8.25
N GLY A 62 0.60 27.01 7.49
CA GLY A 62 1.59 28.09 7.46
C GLY A 62 1.51 28.98 8.68
#